data_AF-A0A8J5I768-F1
#
_entry.id   AF-A0A8J5I768-F1
#
_cell.length_a   1.000
_cell.length_b   1.000
_cell.length_c   1.000
_cell.angle_alpha   90.00
_cell.angle_beta   90.00
_cell.angle_gamma   90.00
#
_symmetry.space_group_name_H-M   'P 1'
#
loop_
_entity.id
_entity.type
_entity.pdbx_description
1 polymer ?
#
loop_
_entity_poly.entity_id
_entity_poly.type
_entity_poly.pdbx_seq_one_letter_code
_entity_poly.pdbx_strand_id
1 'polypeptide(L)'
;MEGNNASSEKLYRAAVLKNRFADTILKAREKTLDQGEKRDPEKLRQEREELERQQREEKARLQAEAKAAEEARQLAEAEAAAQAAAEAKRKRELEREAARQALSQASMEKTVEINENSLFPKDLEILKTAPGEHLPSSVGETSPDHSPQGISGFKLGGSNPLEQLGLYIKVDDEEDEDIEQKDATANGAEQGEID
;
A
#
# COMPACT_ATOMS: atom_id res chain seq x y z
N MET A 1 31.23 41.54 -29.95
CA MET A 1 29.96 40.84 -29.70
C MET A 1 29.41 41.39 -28.40
N GLU A 2 28.63 42.47 -28.46
CA GLU A 2 28.08 43.11 -27.26
C GLU A 2 26.80 42.39 -26.85
N GLY A 3 26.91 41.56 -25.82
CA GLY A 3 25.77 40.83 -25.25
C GLY A 3 24.91 41.77 -24.41
N ASN A 4 23.65 41.90 -24.79
CA ASN A 4 22.61 42.59 -24.03
C ASN A 4 22.41 41.93 -22.65
N ASN A 5 23.07 42.46 -21.61
CA ASN A 5 22.77 42.15 -20.20
C ASN A 5 21.46 42.83 -19.77
N ALA A 6 20.33 42.31 -20.22
CA ALA A 6 19.02 42.70 -19.69
C ALA A 6 18.78 41.97 -18.37
N SER A 7 18.48 42.72 -17.30
CA SER A 7 17.96 42.16 -16.04
C SER A 7 16.76 41.23 -16.31
N SER A 8 16.61 40.16 -15.52
CA SER A 8 15.52 39.16 -15.65
C SER A 8 14.14 39.82 -15.77
N GLU A 9 13.91 40.92 -15.05
CA GLU A 9 12.66 41.68 -15.12
C GLU A 9 12.42 42.34 -16.49
N LYS A 10 13.48 42.85 -17.14
CA LYS A 10 13.38 43.44 -18.49
C LYS A 10 13.07 42.37 -19.53
N LEU A 11 13.66 41.18 -19.39
CA LEU A 11 13.36 40.03 -20.25
C LEU A 11 11.92 39.55 -20.06
N TYR A 12 11.47 39.41 -18.82
CA TYR A 12 10.09 39.04 -18.50
C TYR A 12 9.09 40.05 -19.06
N ARG A 13 9.32 41.35 -18.84
CA ARG A 13 8.47 42.42 -19.39
C ARG A 13 8.45 42.39 -20.92
N ALA A 14 9.59 42.17 -21.56
CA ALA A 14 9.67 42.05 -23.01
C ALA A 14 8.88 40.83 -23.51
N ALA A 15 8.94 39.68 -22.83
CA ALA A 15 8.17 38.50 -23.18
C ALA A 15 6.65 38.74 -23.04
N VAL A 16 6.22 39.36 -21.93
CA VAL A 16 4.81 39.73 -21.71
C VAL A 16 4.31 40.69 -22.79
N LEU A 17 5.09 41.72 -23.12
CA LEU A 17 4.72 42.66 -24.18
C LEU A 17 4.66 41.98 -25.56
N LYS A 18 5.64 41.16 -25.90
CA LYS A 18 5.63 40.39 -27.15
C LYS A 18 4.41 39.48 -27.25
N ASN A 19 4.02 38.83 -26.15
CA ASN A 19 2.84 37.97 -26.11
C ASN A 19 1.54 38.79 -26.28
N ARG A 20 1.38 39.88 -25.51
CA ARG A 20 0.20 40.77 -25.60
C ARG A 20 -0.02 41.36 -26.99
N PHE A 21 1.05 41.67 -27.70
CA PHE A 21 0.98 42.30 -29.02
C PHE A 21 1.19 41.33 -30.18
N ALA A 22 1.33 40.03 -29.92
CA ALA A 22 1.61 39.03 -30.97
C ALA A 22 0.57 39.11 -32.10
N ASP A 23 -0.71 39.06 -31.76
CA ASP A 23 -1.81 39.08 -32.73
C ASP A 23 -1.89 40.41 -33.50
N THR A 24 -1.63 41.52 -32.82
CA THR A 24 -1.67 42.85 -33.45
C THR A 24 -0.51 43.01 -34.44
N ILE A 25 0.68 42.54 -34.08
CA ILE A 25 1.86 42.57 -34.95
C ILE A 25 1.65 41.64 -36.16
N LEU A 26 1.12 40.44 -35.93
CA LEU A 26 0.88 39.46 -36.99
C LEU A 26 -0.17 39.99 -37.99
N LYS A 27 -1.28 40.53 -37.49
CA LYS A 27 -2.33 41.16 -38.31
C LYS A 27 -1.84 42.41 -39.05
N ALA A 28 -0.98 43.22 -38.45
CA ALA A 28 -0.39 44.38 -39.11
C ALA A 28 0.55 43.95 -40.26
N ARG A 29 1.36 42.91 -40.02
CA ARG A 29 2.25 42.33 -41.03
C ARG A 29 1.49 41.76 -42.21
N GLU A 30 0.44 40.99 -41.95
CA GLU A 30 -0.45 40.43 -42.99
C GLU A 30 -1.03 41.53 -43.87
N LYS A 31 -1.57 42.60 -43.27
CA LYS A 31 -2.11 43.75 -43.99
C LYS A 31 -1.06 44.49 -44.83
N THR A 32 0.18 44.62 -44.35
CA THR A 32 1.26 45.24 -45.12
C THR A 32 1.78 44.34 -46.23
N LEU A 33 1.73 43.02 -46.06
CA LEU A 33 2.13 42.04 -47.07
C LEU A 33 1.14 42.03 -48.25
N ASP A 34 -0.17 42.07 -47.95
CA ASP A 34 -1.27 42.07 -48.92
C ASP A 34 -1.22 43.27 -49.89
N GLN A 35 -0.56 44.38 -49.51
CA GLN A 35 -0.45 45.57 -50.36
C GLN A 35 0.76 45.55 -51.33
N GLY A 36 1.74 44.65 -51.14
CA GLY A 36 3.00 44.66 -51.89
C GLY A 36 3.32 43.37 -52.65
N GLU A 37 2.82 42.22 -52.19
CA GLU A 37 3.12 40.92 -52.78
C GLU A 37 1.85 40.08 -52.75
N LYS A 38 1.28 39.74 -53.91
CA LYS A 38 0.19 38.77 -54.03
C LYS A 38 0.74 37.39 -53.66
N ARG A 39 0.98 37.15 -52.37
CA ARG A 39 1.33 35.83 -51.87
C ARG A 39 0.10 34.96 -52.07
N ASP A 40 0.29 33.89 -52.84
CA ASP A 40 -0.79 32.99 -53.23
C ASP A 40 -1.57 32.53 -51.98
N PRO A 41 -2.89 32.76 -51.87
CA PRO A 41 -3.65 32.46 -50.66
C PRO A 41 -3.60 30.96 -50.29
N GLU A 42 -3.42 30.08 -51.27
CA GLU A 42 -3.20 28.65 -51.05
C GLU A 42 -1.86 28.37 -50.36
N LYS A 43 -0.79 29.10 -50.71
CA LYS A 43 0.53 28.93 -50.06
C LYS A 43 0.53 29.41 -48.61
N LEU A 44 -0.24 30.46 -48.30
CA LEU A 44 -0.43 30.93 -46.91
C LEU A 44 -1.17 29.89 -46.07
N ARG A 45 -2.18 29.22 -46.64
CA ARG A 45 -2.87 28.13 -45.96
C ARG A 45 -1.95 26.95 -45.68
N GLN A 46 -1.15 26.54 -46.67
CA GLN A 46 -0.17 25.46 -46.52
C GLN A 46 0.90 25.77 -45.46
N GLU A 47 1.46 26.98 -45.46
CA GLU A 47 2.46 27.40 -44.46
C GLU A 47 1.88 27.44 -43.04
N ARG A 48 0.62 27.89 -42.89
CA ARG A 48 -0.09 27.89 -41.61
C ARG A 48 -0.33 26.49 -41.08
N GLU A 49 -0.76 25.57 -41.95
CA GLU A 49 -0.95 24.16 -41.61
C GLU A 49 0.38 23.48 -41.22
N GLU A 50 1.46 23.77 -41.94
CA GLU A 50 2.79 23.23 -41.62
C GLU A 50 3.31 23.73 -40.27
N LEU A 51 3.14 25.02 -39.98
CA LEU A 51 3.47 25.60 -38.67
C LEU A 51 2.64 24.97 -37.53
N GLU A 52 1.37 24.68 -37.78
CA GLU A 52 0.50 24.02 -36.81
C GLU A 52 0.91 22.56 -36.59
N ARG A 53 1.30 21.85 -37.67
CA ARG A 53 1.84 20.49 -37.60
C ARG A 53 3.12 20.45 -36.77
N GLN A 54 4.07 21.35 -37.06
CA GLN A 54 5.32 21.44 -36.29
C GLN A 54 5.07 21.77 -34.82
N GLN A 55 4.13 22.67 -34.51
CA GLN A 55 3.76 22.95 -33.12
C GLN A 55 3.15 21.74 -32.40
N ARG A 56 2.29 20.97 -33.07
CA ARG A 56 1.73 19.74 -32.51
C ARG A 56 2.82 18.69 -32.26
N GLU A 57 3.73 18.51 -33.21
CA GLU A 57 4.85 17.57 -33.10
C GLU A 57 5.80 17.95 -31.96
N GLU A 58 6.23 19.21 -31.88
CA GLU A 58 7.10 19.69 -30.79
C GLU A 58 6.39 19.62 -29.43
N LYS A 59 5.11 19.94 -29.37
CA LYS A 59 4.31 19.78 -28.14
C LYS A 59 4.23 18.30 -27.72
N ALA A 60 3.96 17.40 -28.65
CA ALA A 60 3.89 15.96 -28.38
C ALA A 60 5.24 15.42 -27.91
N ARG A 61 6.34 15.88 -28.54
CA ARG A 61 7.70 15.54 -28.14
C ARG A 61 8.00 16.01 -26.71
N LEU A 62 7.69 17.27 -26.39
CA LEU A 62 7.92 17.81 -25.05
C LEU A 62 7.06 17.09 -23.99
N GLN A 63 5.82 16.73 -24.33
CA GLN A 63 4.93 15.96 -23.46
C GLN A 63 5.44 14.53 -23.23
N ALA A 64 5.93 13.86 -24.28
CA ALA A 64 6.52 12.53 -24.16
C ALA A 64 7.78 12.56 -23.28
N GLU A 65 8.63 13.58 -23.43
CA GLU A 65 9.81 13.77 -22.58
C GLU A 65 9.41 14.02 -21.12
N ALA A 66 8.42 14.88 -20.87
CA ALA A 66 7.91 15.13 -19.52
C ALA A 66 7.34 13.86 -18.87
N LYS A 67 6.59 13.07 -19.64
CA LYS A 67 6.03 11.79 -19.17
C LYS A 67 7.14 10.78 -18.85
N ALA A 68 8.15 10.65 -19.71
CA ALA A 68 9.29 9.77 -19.45
C ALA A 68 10.08 10.19 -18.19
N ALA A 69 10.24 11.51 -17.97
CA ALA A 69 10.89 12.02 -16.76
C ALA A 69 10.05 11.76 -15.49
N GLU A 70 8.73 11.82 -15.58
CA GLU A 70 7.83 11.47 -14.47
C GLU A 70 7.89 9.97 -14.17
N GLU A 71 7.81 9.11 -15.18
CA GLU A 71 7.90 7.65 -15.02
C GLU A 71 9.24 7.25 -14.39
N ALA A 72 10.36 7.88 -14.79
CA ALA A 72 11.66 7.65 -14.17
C ALA A 72 11.68 8.04 -12.68
N ARG A 73 11.00 9.14 -12.29
CA ARG A 73 10.88 9.53 -10.88
C ARG A 73 10.03 8.54 -10.10
N GLN A 74 8.89 8.12 -10.66
CA GLN A 74 8.01 7.15 -10.02
C GLN A 74 8.73 5.80 -9.80
N LEU A 75 9.51 5.33 -10.77
CA LEU A 75 10.33 4.12 -10.63
C LEU A 75 11.38 4.25 -9.52
N ALA A 76 12.12 5.38 -9.48
CA ALA A 76 13.11 5.62 -8.44
C ALA A 76 12.47 5.71 -7.03
N GLU A 77 11.30 6.33 -6.92
CA GLU A 77 10.55 6.41 -5.66
C GLU A 77 10.05 5.02 -5.23
N ALA A 78 9.49 4.23 -6.15
CA ALA A 78 9.05 2.88 -5.87
C ALA A 78 10.21 1.98 -5.43
N GLU A 79 11.38 2.10 -6.06
CA GLU A 79 12.59 1.39 -5.66
C GLU A 79 13.04 1.82 -4.25
N ALA A 80 13.10 3.12 -3.98
CA ALA A 80 13.47 3.64 -2.66
C ALA A 80 12.48 3.18 -1.58
N ALA A 81 11.18 3.16 -1.87
CA ALA A 81 10.17 2.65 -0.95
C ALA A 81 10.33 1.14 -0.69
N ALA A 82 10.65 0.35 -1.72
CA ALA A 82 10.93 -1.08 -1.57
C ALA A 82 12.18 -1.34 -0.73
N GLN A 83 13.25 -0.56 -0.94
CA GLN A 83 14.48 -0.62 -0.13
C GLN A 83 14.20 -0.25 1.32
N ALA A 84 13.46 0.84 1.57
CA ALA A 84 13.07 1.25 2.92
C ALA A 84 12.21 0.18 3.62
N ALA A 85 11.30 -0.47 2.91
CA ALA A 85 10.50 -1.58 3.44
C ALA A 85 11.36 -2.81 3.75
N ALA A 86 12.34 -3.14 2.92
CA ALA A 86 13.29 -4.23 3.16
C ALA A 86 14.16 -3.95 4.39
N GLU A 87 14.67 -2.72 4.53
CA GLU A 87 15.43 -2.29 5.71
C GLU A 87 14.58 -2.31 6.99
N ALA A 88 13.32 -1.88 6.93
CA ALA A 88 12.40 -1.94 8.06
C ALA A 88 12.12 -3.39 8.49
N LYS A 89 11.94 -4.31 7.54
CA LYS A 89 11.82 -5.75 7.83
C LYS A 89 13.09 -6.30 8.48
N ARG A 90 14.27 -5.95 7.95
CA ARG A 90 15.55 -6.35 8.52
C ARG A 90 15.73 -5.86 9.95
N LYS A 91 15.37 -4.61 10.26
CA LYS A 91 15.40 -4.07 11.63
C LYS A 91 14.48 -4.85 12.57
N ARG A 92 13.25 -5.14 12.15
CA ARG A 92 12.28 -5.94 12.94
C ARG A 92 12.80 -7.35 13.22
N GLU A 93 13.48 -7.97 12.25
CA GLU A 93 14.06 -9.30 12.42
C GLU A 93 15.23 -9.29 13.41
N LEU A 94 16.11 -8.28 13.35
CA LEU A 94 17.17 -8.09 14.34
C LEU A 94 16.62 -7.91 15.75
N GLU A 95 15.57 -7.11 15.92
CA GLU A 95 14.89 -6.95 17.22
C GLU A 95 14.29 -8.26 17.71
N ARG A 96 13.66 -9.04 16.81
CA ARG A 96 13.11 -10.36 17.13
C ARG A 96 14.21 -11.34 17.56
N GLU A 97 15.35 -11.33 16.89
CA GLU A 97 16.49 -12.18 17.24
C GLU A 97 17.12 -11.77 18.57
N ALA A 98 17.30 -10.47 18.81
CA ALA A 98 17.75 -9.95 20.09
C ALA A 98 16.82 -10.37 21.25
N ALA A 99 15.50 -10.31 21.04
CA ALA A 99 14.53 -10.79 22.02
C ALA A 99 14.65 -12.31 22.29
N ARG A 100 14.90 -13.12 21.25
CA ARG A 100 15.15 -14.57 21.40
C ARG A 100 16.41 -14.83 22.22
N GLN A 101 17.50 -14.12 21.93
CA GLN A 101 18.76 -14.24 22.68
C GLN A 101 18.56 -13.83 24.14
N ALA A 102 17.86 -12.72 24.41
CA ALA A 102 17.55 -12.28 25.76
C ALA A 102 16.74 -13.31 26.55
N LEU A 103 15.72 -13.93 25.93
CA LEU A 103 14.97 -15.02 26.56
C LEU A 103 15.84 -16.25 26.83
N SER A 104 16.71 -16.63 25.89
CA SER A 104 17.65 -17.75 26.08
C SER A 104 18.62 -17.48 27.24
N GLN A 105 19.22 -16.29 27.29
CA GLN A 105 20.11 -15.87 28.38
C GLN A 105 19.37 -15.83 29.72
N ALA A 106 18.20 -15.19 29.79
CA ALA A 106 17.39 -15.14 31.00
C ALA A 106 16.93 -16.53 31.45
N SER A 107 16.64 -17.46 30.53
CA SER A 107 16.29 -18.84 30.88
C SER A 107 17.48 -19.63 31.42
N MET A 108 18.71 -19.32 30.97
CA MET A 108 19.94 -19.90 31.52
C MET A 108 20.34 -19.27 32.86
N GLU A 109 20.06 -17.99 33.08
CA GLU A 109 20.30 -17.33 34.38
C GLU A 109 19.23 -17.72 35.40
N LYS A 110 18.00 -17.92 34.94
CA LYS A 110 16.83 -18.27 35.74
C LYS A 110 16.49 -19.76 35.65
N THR A 111 17.41 -20.62 35.20
CA THR A 111 17.37 -22.01 35.61
C THR A 111 17.38 -22.00 37.12
N VAL A 112 16.17 -22.10 37.65
CA VAL A 112 15.81 -22.84 38.83
C VAL A 112 16.86 -23.92 39.00
N GLU A 113 17.57 -23.83 40.12
CA GLU A 113 18.36 -24.92 40.67
C GLU A 113 17.42 -26.11 40.91
N ILE A 114 17.03 -26.82 39.85
CA ILE A 114 16.39 -28.13 39.97
C ILE A 114 17.53 -29.13 40.22
N ASN A 115 18.25 -28.92 41.32
CA ASN A 115 19.02 -29.98 41.94
C ASN A 115 18.06 -30.81 42.79
N GLU A 116 17.15 -31.49 42.09
CA GLU A 116 16.19 -32.43 42.67
C GLU A 116 16.92 -33.52 43.49
N ASN A 117 18.18 -33.84 43.16
CA ASN A 117 19.01 -34.79 43.91
C ASN A 117 19.34 -34.39 45.36
N SER A 118 19.17 -33.12 45.78
CA SER A 118 19.44 -32.70 47.16
C SER A 118 18.24 -32.80 48.11
N LEU A 119 17.00 -32.82 47.60
CA LEU A 119 15.80 -32.92 48.44
C LEU A 119 15.45 -34.37 48.80
N PHE A 120 15.60 -35.30 47.84
CA PHE A 120 15.26 -36.71 48.03
C PHE A 120 15.96 -37.43 49.21
N PRO A 121 17.27 -37.23 49.49
CA PRO A 121 17.91 -37.97 50.59
C PRO A 121 17.42 -37.51 51.97
N LYS A 122 17.02 -36.24 52.11
CA LYS A 122 16.57 -35.65 53.38
C LYS A 122 15.17 -36.14 53.76
N ASP A 123 14.28 -36.24 52.77
CA ASP A 123 12.94 -36.80 52.97
C ASP A 123 12.99 -38.32 53.26
N LEU A 124 13.96 -39.04 52.66
CA LEU A 124 14.24 -40.46 52.96
C LEU A 124 14.78 -40.68 54.39
N GLU A 125 15.49 -39.70 54.97
CA GLU A 125 15.99 -39.78 56.36
C GLU A 125 14.84 -39.65 57.37
N ILE A 126 13.88 -38.74 57.12
CA ILE A 126 12.69 -38.54 57.98
C ILE A 126 11.84 -39.83 58.03
N LEU A 127 11.69 -40.51 56.90
CA LEU A 127 10.98 -41.79 56.80
C LEU A 127 11.69 -42.94 57.56
N LYS A 128 13.02 -42.88 57.72
CA LYS A 128 13.78 -43.89 58.48
C LYS A 128 13.73 -43.68 59.99
N THR A 129 13.48 -42.47 60.46
CA THR A 129 13.43 -42.15 61.90
C THR A 129 12.08 -42.39 62.57
N ALA A 130 11.04 -42.78 61.83
CA ALA A 130 9.77 -43.21 62.42
C ALA A 130 9.93 -44.64 63.01
N PRO A 131 9.56 -44.89 64.28
CA PRO A 131 9.53 -46.24 64.82
C PRO A 131 8.49 -47.05 64.05
N GLY A 132 8.91 -48.18 63.48
CA GLY A 132 8.05 -49.06 62.70
C GLY A 132 6.94 -49.67 63.56
N GLU A 133 5.72 -49.16 63.40
CA GLU A 133 4.51 -49.83 63.83
C GLU A 133 3.77 -50.36 62.59
N HIS A 134 4.03 -51.64 62.34
CA HIS A 134 3.17 -52.65 61.72
C HIS A 134 1.94 -52.15 60.92
N LEU A 135 1.99 -52.31 59.60
CA LEU A 135 0.85 -52.24 58.69
C LEU A 135 -0.34 -53.08 59.19
N PRO A 136 -1.56 -52.72 58.80
CA PRO A 136 -2.35 -53.72 58.10
C PRO A 136 -2.86 -53.18 56.75
N SER A 137 -2.38 -53.82 55.68
CA SER A 137 -2.99 -53.75 54.35
C SER A 137 -4.39 -54.35 54.42
N SER A 138 -5.42 -53.50 54.39
CA SER A 138 -6.81 -53.93 54.24
C SER A 138 -7.33 -53.53 52.86
N VAL A 139 -7.52 -54.55 52.03
CA VAL A 139 -8.31 -54.52 50.79
C VAL A 139 -9.77 -54.24 51.12
N GLY A 140 -10.47 -53.50 50.24
CA GLY A 140 -11.90 -53.71 50.01
C GLY A 140 -12.79 -52.47 50.00
N GLU A 141 -13.32 -52.18 48.79
CA GLU A 141 -14.68 -51.66 48.50
C GLU A 141 -14.95 -50.20 48.96
N THR A 142 -15.46 -49.26 48.15
CA THR A 142 -16.77 -49.22 47.49
C THR A 142 -16.82 -48.10 46.45
N SER A 143 -17.47 -48.31 45.30
CA SER A 143 -18.00 -47.23 44.46
C SER A 143 -19.34 -46.73 45.03
N PRO A 144 -19.62 -45.42 45.01
CA PRO A 144 -20.92 -45.01 44.46
C PRO A 144 -20.87 -43.72 43.61
N ASP A 145 -21.47 -43.86 42.45
CA ASP A 145 -22.16 -42.89 41.59
C ASP A 145 -22.45 -41.50 42.19
N HIS A 146 -21.99 -40.44 41.51
CA HIS A 146 -22.52 -39.09 41.65
C HIS A 146 -22.43 -38.34 40.30
N SER A 147 -23.50 -38.43 39.52
CA SER A 147 -23.93 -37.31 38.66
C SER A 147 -24.89 -36.42 39.47
N PRO A 148 -25.42 -35.29 38.98
CA PRO A 148 -24.91 -34.28 38.04
C PRO A 148 -25.09 -32.86 38.62
N GLN A 149 -24.08 -31.97 38.62
CA GLN A 149 -24.38 -30.52 38.66
C GLN A 149 -23.18 -29.65 38.27
N GLY A 150 -23.40 -28.74 37.33
CA GLY A 150 -22.97 -27.37 37.55
C GLY A 150 -21.74 -26.84 36.83
N ILE A 151 -21.57 -27.16 35.54
CA ILE A 151 -21.02 -26.15 34.62
C ILE A 151 -22.03 -25.96 33.50
N SER A 152 -23.12 -25.29 33.88
CA SER A 152 -24.06 -24.71 32.94
C SER A 152 -23.35 -23.58 32.20
N GLY A 153 -23.16 -23.77 30.90
CA GLY A 153 -23.14 -22.64 29.98
C GLY A 153 -21.96 -22.55 29.05
N PHE A 154 -21.67 -23.58 28.24
CA PHE A 154 -21.22 -23.38 26.85
C PHE A 154 -21.63 -24.59 26.01
N LYS A 155 -22.93 -24.79 25.80
CA LYS A 155 -23.38 -25.55 24.63
C LYS A 155 -23.37 -24.59 23.45
N LEU A 156 -22.20 -24.32 22.88
CA LEU A 156 -22.17 -23.75 21.54
C LEU A 156 -22.62 -24.87 20.59
N GLY A 157 -23.85 -24.76 20.11
CA GLY A 157 -24.53 -25.71 19.23
C GLY A 157 -23.95 -25.77 17.81
N GLY A 158 -22.62 -25.75 17.67
CA GLY A 158 -21.92 -26.07 16.43
C GLY A 158 -21.37 -27.49 16.51
N SER A 159 -21.57 -28.29 15.45
CA SER A 159 -20.99 -29.65 15.35
C SER A 159 -19.46 -29.63 15.21
N ASN A 160 -18.88 -28.44 15.00
CA ASN A 160 -17.45 -28.23 14.81
C ASN A 160 -16.81 -27.49 16.01
N PRO A 161 -15.72 -28.01 16.60
CA PRO A 161 -15.00 -27.36 17.69
C PRO A 161 -14.46 -25.96 17.33
N LEU A 162 -14.15 -25.68 16.06
CA LEU A 162 -13.68 -24.36 15.64
C LEU A 162 -14.80 -23.30 15.68
N GLU A 163 -16.05 -23.69 15.39
CA GLU A 163 -17.22 -22.81 15.55
C GLU A 163 -17.49 -22.52 17.02
N GLN A 164 -17.29 -23.52 17.89
CA GLN A 164 -17.39 -23.36 19.34
C GLN A 164 -16.34 -22.41 19.91
N LEU A 165 -15.22 -22.24 19.21
CA LEU A 165 -14.16 -21.30 19.60
C LEU A 165 -14.25 -19.97 18.85
N GLY A 166 -15.25 -19.78 17.97
CA GLY A 166 -15.35 -18.58 17.12
C GLY A 166 -14.20 -18.42 16.12
N LEU A 167 -13.45 -19.50 15.86
CA LEU A 167 -12.30 -19.53 14.94
C LEU A 167 -12.69 -20.00 13.53
N TYR A 168 -13.92 -20.45 13.36
CA TYR A 168 -14.45 -20.78 12.05
C TYR A 168 -14.76 -19.50 11.28
N ILE A 169 -13.93 -19.22 10.27
CA ILE A 169 -14.24 -18.23 9.24
C ILE A 169 -15.16 -18.94 8.25
N LYS A 170 -16.43 -18.51 8.21
CA LYS A 170 -17.30 -18.84 7.08
C LYS A 170 -16.65 -18.25 5.85
N VAL A 171 -16.34 -19.08 4.87
CA VAL A 171 -16.11 -18.59 3.52
C VAL A 171 -17.49 -18.13 3.09
N ASP A 172 -17.70 -16.81 3.08
CA ASP A 172 -18.84 -16.23 2.37
C ASP A 172 -18.58 -16.56 0.90
N ASP A 173 -19.12 -17.69 0.45
CA ASP A 173 -19.43 -17.92 -0.95
C ASP A 173 -20.64 -17.03 -1.29
N GLU A 174 -20.46 -15.71 -1.16
CA GLU A 174 -21.23 -14.74 -1.91
C GLU A 174 -20.55 -14.68 -3.28
N GLU A 175 -21.08 -15.49 -4.21
CA GLU A 175 -21.11 -15.09 -5.62
C GLU A 175 -21.69 -13.67 -5.62
N ASP A 176 -20.83 -12.66 -5.81
CA ASP A 176 -21.24 -11.31 -6.16
C ASP A 176 -22.05 -11.42 -7.46
N GLU A 177 -23.37 -11.57 -7.34
CA GLU A 177 -24.31 -11.29 -8.42
C GLU A 177 -24.08 -9.84 -8.84
N ASP A 178 -23.65 -9.68 -10.08
CA ASP A 178 -23.50 -8.43 -10.81
C ASP A 178 -24.59 -7.42 -10.43
N ILE A 179 -24.19 -6.34 -9.73
CA ILE A 179 -25.05 -5.18 -9.54
C ILE A 179 -25.28 -4.55 -10.92
N GLU A 180 -26.48 -4.77 -11.47
CA GLU A 180 -27.04 -4.10 -12.64
C GLU A 180 -26.74 -2.59 -12.64
N GLN A 181 -25.93 -2.11 -13.59
CA GLN A 181 -26.04 -0.74 -14.08
C GLN A 181 -27.13 -0.70 -15.17
N LYS A 182 -28.36 -0.45 -14.72
CA LYS A 182 -29.48 -0.04 -15.59
C LYS A 182 -29.28 1.40 -16.04
N ASP A 183 -28.69 1.60 -17.22
CA ASP A 183 -28.92 2.82 -18.00
C ASP A 183 -30.02 2.56 -19.01
N ALA A 184 -31.26 2.83 -18.58
CA ALA A 184 -32.39 3.03 -19.47
C ALA A 184 -32.88 4.47 -19.32
N THR A 185 -32.33 5.37 -20.13
CA THR A 185 -33.06 6.57 -20.54
C THR A 185 -33.30 6.49 -22.03
N ALA A 186 -34.55 6.15 -22.38
CA ALA A 186 -35.03 6.08 -23.73
C ALA A 186 -35.25 7.49 -24.31
N ASN A 187 -34.85 7.64 -25.57
CA ASN A 187 -35.42 8.52 -26.60
C ASN A 187 -35.50 10.04 -26.35
N GLY A 188 -34.68 10.78 -27.07
CA GLY A 188 -34.92 12.16 -27.49
C GLY A 188 -34.31 12.38 -28.87
N ALA A 189 -35.13 12.26 -29.91
CA ALA A 189 -34.75 12.60 -31.27
C ALA A 189 -34.59 14.12 -31.40
N GLU A 190 -33.44 14.59 -31.88
CA GLU A 190 -33.36 15.90 -32.54
C GLU A 190 -32.35 15.82 -33.69
N GLN A 191 -32.91 15.91 -34.90
CA GLN A 191 -32.20 16.19 -36.13
C GLN A 191 -31.62 17.61 -36.05
N GLY A 192 -30.39 17.79 -36.53
CA GLY A 192 -29.77 19.11 -36.60
C GLY A 192 -28.62 19.14 -37.58
N GLU A 193 -28.96 19.12 -38.86
CA GLU A 193 -28.16 19.61 -39.99
C GLU A 193 -27.68 21.05 -39.71
N ILE A 194 -26.39 21.32 -39.92
CA ILE A 194 -25.91 22.70 -40.08
C ILE A 194 -24.72 22.75 -41.05
N ASP A 195 -24.87 23.68 -41.98
CA ASP A 195 -24.08 24.07 -43.18
C ASP A 195 -22.70 24.66 -42.84
#